data_AF-A0A496T585-F1
#
_entry.id   AF-A0A496T585-F1
#
_cell.length_a   1.000
_cell.length_b   1.000
_cell.length_c   1.000
_cell.angle_alpha   90.00
_cell.angle_beta   90.00
_cell.angle_gamma   90.00
#
_symmetry.space_group_name_H-M   'P 1'
#
loop_
_entity.id
_entity.type
_entity.pdbx_description
1 polymer ?
#
loop_
_entity_poly.entity_id
_entity_poly.type
_entity_poly.pdbx_seq_one_letter_code
_entity_poly.pdbx_strand_id
1 'polypeptide(L)'
;MRKLLICVLLVGALGYVGSCSKKKSNDKATVAPSEGIAIIAKVNGEPVFASEVERMVEKMFQQARFKFRGQLSAKDSAAIRQNAFDWSIAQKLLEQEATRQHIEVSDVEIQQVLARLRQQFASDQEFEDALAQDNS
;
A
#
# COMPACT_ATOMS: atom_id res chain seq x y z
N MET A 1 -29.06 -39.23 2.67
CA MET A 1 -30.48 -39.58 2.40
C MET A 1 -31.37 -38.62 3.16
N ARG A 2 -32.40 -38.10 2.46
CA ARG A 2 -33.66 -37.51 2.95
C ARG A 2 -33.54 -36.34 3.94
N LYS A 3 -33.67 -35.11 3.43
CA LYS A 3 -34.93 -34.33 3.38
C LYS A 3 -35.40 -33.90 4.77
N LEU A 4 -35.25 -32.60 5.10
CA LEU A 4 -36.40 -31.83 5.60
C LEU A 4 -36.19 -30.33 5.34
N LEU A 5 -36.81 -29.88 4.26
CA LEU A 5 -37.17 -28.48 4.02
C LEU A 5 -38.31 -28.12 4.98
N ILE A 6 -38.15 -27.04 5.75
CA ILE A 6 -39.27 -26.30 6.33
C ILE A 6 -39.10 -24.84 5.95
N CYS A 7 -39.88 -24.46 4.95
CA CYS A 7 -40.14 -23.09 4.54
C CYS A 7 -40.90 -22.37 5.66
N VAL A 8 -40.33 -21.30 6.22
CA VAL A 8 -41.09 -20.28 6.95
C VAL A 8 -41.16 -19.05 6.07
N LEU A 9 -42.29 -18.92 5.36
CA LEU A 9 -42.66 -17.75 4.59
C LEU A 9 -43.64 -16.89 5.42
N LEU A 10 -43.35 -15.58 5.42
CA LEU A 10 -44.27 -14.44 5.39
C LEU A 10 -45.18 -14.18 6.60
N VAL A 11 -44.89 -13.08 7.33
CA VAL A 11 -45.74 -11.91 7.62
C VAL A 11 -44.78 -10.83 8.18
N GLY A 12 -44.77 -9.55 7.83
CA GLY A 12 -45.64 -8.72 7.02
C GLY A 12 -45.02 -7.33 6.88
N ALA A 13 -45.39 -6.65 5.81
CA ALA A 13 -45.00 -5.28 5.50
C ALA A 13 -45.58 -4.27 6.51
N LEU A 14 -44.78 -3.28 6.87
CA LEU A 14 -45.21 -1.94 7.28
C LEU A 14 -44.12 -0.97 6.88
N GLY A 15 -44.26 -0.41 5.67
CA GLY A 15 -43.59 0.84 5.34
C GLY A 15 -44.34 2.00 5.98
N TYR A 16 -43.61 2.92 6.59
CA TYR A 16 -44.01 4.33 6.63
C TYR A 16 -42.79 5.22 6.40
N VAL A 17 -43.08 6.27 5.65
CA VAL A 17 -42.19 7.18 4.95
C VAL A 17 -41.92 8.40 5.82
N GLY A 18 -40.75 9.02 5.65
CA GLY A 18 -40.66 10.48 5.66
C GLY A 18 -40.06 11.16 6.90
N SER A 19 -38.76 11.45 6.84
CA SER A 19 -38.29 12.83 7.07
C SER A 19 -36.99 13.08 6.31
N CYS A 20 -37.14 13.58 5.08
CA CYS A 20 -36.05 14.20 4.31
C CYS A 20 -35.83 15.62 4.82
N SER A 21 -34.82 15.82 5.67
CA SER A 21 -34.26 17.14 5.91
C SER A 21 -33.39 17.55 4.73
N LYS A 22 -34.04 18.31 3.85
CA LYS A 22 -33.52 19.09 2.73
C LYS A 22 -32.36 20.00 3.20
N LYS A 23 -31.11 19.64 2.91
CA LYS A 23 -29.99 20.60 2.89
C LYS A 23 -29.44 20.66 1.48
N LYS A 24 -29.94 21.62 0.70
CA LYS A 24 -29.30 22.05 -0.55
C LYS A 24 -27.98 22.71 -0.17
N SER A 25 -26.88 21.95 -0.16
CA SER A 25 -25.57 22.55 -0.38
C SER A 25 -25.35 22.54 -1.89
N ASN A 26 -25.47 23.72 -2.49
CA ASN A 26 -24.96 23.96 -3.82
C ASN A 26 -23.44 24.07 -3.72
N ASP A 27 -22.77 22.98 -3.38
CA ASP A 27 -21.34 22.87 -3.52
C ASP A 27 -21.08 22.43 -4.95
N LYS A 28 -21.05 23.43 -5.84
CA LYS A 28 -20.02 23.45 -6.88
C LYS A 28 -18.68 23.61 -6.16
N ALA A 29 -18.31 22.58 -5.39
CA ALA A 29 -16.94 22.37 -4.98
C ALA A 29 -16.22 22.10 -6.29
N THR A 30 -15.63 23.18 -6.83
CA THR A 30 -14.37 23.06 -7.52
C THR A 30 -13.47 22.29 -6.56
N VAL A 31 -13.47 20.96 -6.72
CA VAL A 31 -12.49 20.09 -6.11
C VAL A 31 -11.19 20.57 -6.73
N ALA A 32 -10.46 21.40 -5.97
CA ALA A 32 -9.04 21.57 -6.20
C ALA A 32 -8.47 20.15 -6.37
N PRO A 33 -7.60 19.90 -7.35
CA PRO A 33 -7.14 18.54 -7.63
C PRO A 33 -6.67 17.93 -6.32
N SER A 34 -7.37 16.94 -5.78
CA SER A 34 -6.74 16.05 -4.81
C SER A 34 -5.52 15.54 -5.55
N GLU A 35 -4.32 15.70 -4.99
CA GLU A 35 -3.12 15.04 -5.51
C GLU A 35 -3.47 13.58 -5.75
N GLY A 36 -3.78 13.29 -7.01
CA GLY A 36 -4.49 12.08 -7.35
C GLY A 36 -3.54 10.94 -7.11
N ILE A 37 -4.01 9.87 -6.48
CA ILE A 37 -3.29 8.61 -6.44
C ILE A 37 -3.03 8.21 -7.90
N ALA A 38 -1.82 8.50 -8.38
CA ALA A 38 -1.46 8.31 -9.77
C ALA A 38 -1.12 6.84 -9.98
N ILE A 39 -1.85 6.18 -10.89
CA ILE A 39 -1.59 4.81 -11.29
C ILE A 39 -0.74 4.85 -12.56
N ILE A 40 0.42 4.21 -12.53
CA ILE A 40 1.36 4.23 -13.67
C ILE A 40 1.37 2.92 -14.46
N ALA A 41 0.90 1.83 -13.84
CA ALA A 41 0.77 0.53 -14.48
C ALA A 41 -0.29 -0.33 -13.79
N LYS A 42 -0.62 -1.48 -14.40
CA LYS A 42 -1.41 -2.54 -13.79
C LYS A 42 -0.74 -3.89 -14.01
N VAL A 43 -0.72 -4.72 -12.97
CA VAL A 43 -0.19 -6.09 -13.01
C VAL A 43 -1.34 -7.04 -12.68
N ASN A 44 -1.76 -7.86 -13.65
CA ASN A 44 -2.93 -8.74 -13.53
C ASN A 44 -4.21 -8.04 -13.06
N GLY A 45 -4.39 -6.76 -13.43
CA GLY A 45 -5.56 -5.95 -13.06
C GLY A 45 -5.40 -5.16 -11.76
N GLU A 46 -4.38 -5.44 -10.95
CA GLU A 46 -4.08 -4.65 -9.74
C GLU A 46 -3.23 -3.42 -10.07
N PRO A 47 -3.49 -2.26 -9.43
CA PRO A 47 -2.77 -1.03 -9.72
C PRO A 47 -1.35 -1.04 -9.15
N VAL A 48 -0.44 -0.39 -9.88
CA VAL A 48 0.90 0.02 -9.39
C VAL A 48 0.91 1.54 -9.30
N PHE A 49 1.14 2.04 -8.09
CA PHE A 49 1.04 3.47 -7.79
C PHE A 49 2.36 4.20 -8.05
N ALA A 50 2.27 5.43 -8.56
CA ALA A 50 3.43 6.29 -8.80
C ALA A 50 4.25 6.48 -7.52
N SER A 51 3.57 6.72 -6.39
CA SER A 51 4.23 6.97 -5.10
C SER A 51 5.07 5.79 -4.61
N GLU A 52 4.68 4.56 -4.93
CA GLU A 52 5.46 3.37 -4.59
C GLU A 52 6.75 3.29 -5.42
N VAL A 53 6.62 3.51 -6.73
CA VAL A 53 7.77 3.51 -7.63
C VAL A 53 8.70 4.66 -7.32
N GLU A 54 8.19 5.86 -7.02
CA GLU A 54 8.99 7.02 -6.62
C GLU A 54 9.76 6.79 -5.33
N ARG A 55 9.15 6.17 -4.30
CA ARG A 55 9.87 5.75 -3.09
C ARG A 55 11.02 4.79 -3.41
N MET A 56 10.79 3.83 -4.31
CA MET A 56 11.82 2.90 -4.74
C MET A 56 12.92 3.60 -5.55
N VAL A 57 12.56 4.54 -6.42
CA VAL A 57 13.49 5.38 -7.17
C VAL A 57 14.41 6.12 -6.22
N GLU A 58 13.86 6.79 -5.21
CA GLU A 58 14.63 7.54 -4.22
C GLU A 58 15.60 6.63 -3.46
N LYS A 59 15.12 5.48 -2.98
CA LYS A 59 15.96 4.49 -2.30
C LYS A 59 17.13 4.02 -3.17
N MET A 60 16.87 3.70 -4.44
CA MET A 60 17.91 3.29 -5.38
C MET A 60 18.87 4.44 -5.72
N PHE A 61 18.39 5.68 -5.81
CA PHE A 61 19.23 6.85 -5.98
C PHE A 61 20.16 7.07 -4.79
N GLN A 62 19.67 6.95 -3.56
CA GLN A 62 20.51 7.11 -2.36
C GLN A 62 21.63 6.06 -2.33
N GLN A 63 21.30 4.81 -2.63
CA GLN A 63 22.28 3.73 -2.75
C GLN A 63 23.29 3.99 -3.87
N ALA A 64 22.84 4.46 -5.03
CA ALA A 64 23.69 4.76 -6.16
C ALA A 64 24.61 5.96 -5.88
N ARG A 65 24.10 7.02 -5.27
CA ARG A 65 24.90 8.20 -4.88
C ARG A 65 25.99 7.83 -3.90
N PHE A 66 25.71 6.95 -2.94
CA PHE A 66 26.73 6.42 -2.05
C PHE A 66 27.81 5.65 -2.83
N LYS A 67 27.41 4.73 -3.70
CA LYS A 67 28.32 3.90 -4.50
C LYS A 67 29.21 4.71 -5.47
N PHE A 68 28.63 5.71 -6.13
CA PHE A 68 29.30 6.52 -7.16
C PHE A 68 29.80 7.88 -6.64
N ARG A 69 29.86 8.06 -5.31
CA ARG A 69 30.30 9.32 -4.67
C ARG A 69 29.58 10.56 -5.24
N GLY A 70 28.27 10.41 -5.49
CA GLY A 70 27.40 11.46 -6.00
C GLY A 70 27.45 11.71 -7.51
N GLN A 71 28.31 11.03 -8.26
CA GLN A 71 28.42 11.21 -9.72
C GLN A 71 27.50 10.23 -10.45
N LEU A 72 26.36 10.70 -10.94
CA LEU A 72 25.44 9.92 -11.77
C LEU A 72 25.25 10.61 -13.11
N SER A 73 25.41 9.86 -14.20
CA SER A 73 25.07 10.36 -15.52
C SER A 73 23.54 10.36 -15.73
N ALA A 74 23.08 11.04 -16.79
CA ALA A 74 21.68 10.97 -17.20
C ALA A 74 21.27 9.52 -17.56
N LYS A 75 22.19 8.74 -18.14
CA LYS A 75 21.96 7.33 -18.47
C LYS A 75 21.77 6.49 -17.20
N ASP A 76 22.61 6.69 -16.18
CA ASP A 76 22.49 5.99 -14.90
C ASP A 76 21.17 6.35 -14.22
N SER A 77 20.81 7.62 -14.23
CA SER A 77 19.56 8.13 -13.67
C SER A 77 18.32 7.55 -14.36
N ALA A 78 18.37 7.35 -15.68
CA ALA A 78 17.29 6.69 -16.42
C ALA A 78 17.22 5.19 -16.09
N ALA A 79 18.38 4.52 -16.01
CA ALA A 79 18.45 3.11 -15.65
C ALA A 79 17.92 2.85 -14.23
N ILE A 80 18.24 3.72 -13.26
CA ILE A 80 17.71 3.64 -11.90
C ILE A 80 16.18 3.70 -11.89
N ARG A 81 15.59 4.64 -12.64
CA ARG A 81 14.12 4.75 -12.74
C ARG A 81 13.47 3.52 -13.35
N GLN A 82 14.07 3.00 -14.42
CA GLN A 82 13.59 1.76 -15.04
C GLN A 82 13.67 0.58 -14.07
N ASN A 83 14.81 0.42 -13.40
CA ASN A 83 15.01 -0.67 -12.44
C ASN A 83 14.05 -0.58 -11.25
N ALA A 84 13.75 0.63 -10.75
CA ALA A 84 12.79 0.83 -9.68
C ALA A 84 11.36 0.46 -10.11
N PHE A 85 10.99 0.81 -11.34
CA PHE A 85 9.72 0.38 -11.92
C PHE A 85 9.65 -1.14 -12.04
N ASP A 86 10.65 -1.77 -12.66
CA ASP A 86 10.72 -3.23 -12.84
C ASP A 86 10.70 -3.97 -11.50
N TRP A 87 11.40 -3.45 -10.49
CA TRP A 87 11.37 -3.98 -9.12
C TRP A 87 9.97 -3.91 -8.54
N SER A 88 9.25 -2.79 -8.73
CA SER A 88 7.89 -2.63 -8.21
C SER A 88 6.92 -3.60 -8.88
N ILE A 89 7.09 -3.87 -10.18
CA ILE A 89 6.34 -4.92 -10.88
C ILE A 89 6.64 -6.31 -10.31
N ALA A 90 7.92 -6.63 -10.10
CA ALA A 90 8.32 -7.92 -9.55
C ALA A 90 7.79 -8.13 -8.12
N GLN A 91 7.85 -7.09 -7.29
CA GLN A 91 7.29 -7.10 -5.94
C GLN A 91 5.78 -7.35 -5.96
N LYS A 92 5.06 -6.69 -6.87
CA LYS A 92 3.62 -6.88 -7.02
C LYS A 92 3.25 -8.32 -7.41
N LEU A 93 4.02 -8.91 -8.33
CA LEU A 93 3.85 -10.32 -8.72
C LEU A 93 4.12 -11.27 -7.55
N LEU A 94 5.14 -10.98 -6.74
CA LEU A 94 5.47 -11.77 -5.55
C LEU A 94 4.34 -11.73 -4.52
N GLU A 95 3.77 -10.55 -4.25
CA GLU A 95 2.64 -10.37 -3.34
C GLU A 95 1.37 -11.11 -3.82
N GLN A 96 1.08 -11.04 -5.12
CA GLN A 96 -0.02 -11.78 -5.73
C GLN A 96 0.17 -13.29 -5.55
N GLU A 97 1.39 -13.78 -5.75
CA GLU A 97 1.71 -15.20 -5.60
C GLU A 97 1.63 -15.65 -4.15
N ALA A 98 2.13 -14.85 -3.20
CA ALA A 98 1.99 -15.12 -1.77
C ALA A 98 0.51 -15.19 -1.35
N THR A 99 -0.31 -14.26 -1.84
CA THR A 99 -1.76 -14.24 -1.60
C THR A 99 -2.43 -15.48 -2.21
N ARG A 100 -2.06 -15.86 -3.43
CA ARG A 100 -2.55 -17.06 -4.11
C ARG A 100 -2.20 -18.35 -3.36
N GLN A 101 -1.05 -18.38 -2.71
CA GLN A 101 -0.59 -19.51 -1.90
C GLN A 101 -1.10 -19.46 -0.45
N HIS A 102 -1.90 -18.46 -0.08
CA HIS A 102 -2.36 -18.23 1.30
C HIS A 102 -1.21 -18.13 2.30
N ILE A 103 -0.11 -17.51 1.90
CA ILE A 103 1.01 -17.20 2.80
C ILE A 103 0.65 -15.91 3.54
N GLU A 104 0.45 -16.03 4.84
CA GLU A 104 0.15 -14.93 5.75
C GLU A 104 1.23 -14.82 6.82
N VAL A 105 1.49 -13.61 7.31
CA VAL A 105 2.42 -13.36 8.42
C VAL A 105 1.59 -12.93 9.62
N SER A 106 1.76 -13.61 10.75
CA SER A 106 1.04 -13.29 11.98
C SER A 106 1.66 -12.09 12.70
N ASP A 107 0.85 -11.37 13.48
CA ASP A 107 1.35 -10.29 14.35
C ASP A 107 2.44 -10.77 15.30
N VAL A 108 2.34 -12.02 15.79
CA VAL A 108 3.34 -12.61 16.67
C VAL A 108 4.70 -12.73 15.98
N GLU A 109 4.72 -13.18 14.72
CA GLU A 109 5.96 -13.27 13.94
C GLU A 109 6.55 -11.88 13.67
N ILE A 110 5.71 -10.89 13.36
CA ILE A 110 6.13 -9.49 13.20
C ILE A 110 6.78 -8.98 14.50
N GLN A 111 6.14 -9.18 15.65
CA GLN A 111 6.68 -8.74 16.94
C GLN A 111 7.99 -9.45 17.28
N GLN A 112 8.13 -10.73 16.95
CA GLN A 112 9.39 -11.47 17.15
C GLN A 112 10.52 -10.92 16.28
N VAL A 113 10.25 -10.60 15.01
CA VAL A 113 11.23 -9.98 14.12
C VAL A 113 11.60 -8.59 14.63
N LEU A 114 10.63 -7.77 15.02
CA LEU A 114 10.86 -6.43 15.57
C LEU A 114 11.67 -6.49 16.86
N ALA A 115 11.38 -7.42 17.77
CA ALA A 115 12.16 -7.61 18.99
C ALA A 115 13.62 -7.98 18.68
N ARG A 116 13.87 -8.83 17.67
CA ARG A 116 15.23 -9.16 17.22
C ARG A 116 15.94 -7.97 16.56
N LEU A 117 15.22 -7.14 15.81
CA LEU A 117 15.79 -5.94 15.20
C LEU A 117 16.17 -4.90 16.27
N ARG A 118 15.32 -4.69 17.29
CA ARG A 118 15.62 -3.78 18.42
C ARG A 118 16.92 -4.15 19.15
N GLN A 119 17.25 -5.44 19.26
CA GLN A 119 18.49 -5.90 19.89
C GLN A 119 19.77 -5.50 19.13
N GLN A 120 19.66 -5.01 17.89
CA GLN A 120 20.80 -4.51 17.12
C GLN A 120 21.22 -3.09 17.50
N PHE A 121 20.39 -2.39 18.28
CA PHE A 121 20.62 -1.00 18.71
C PHE A 121 21.04 -0.97 20.19
N ALA A 122 21.79 0.06 20.59
CA ALA A 122 22.27 0.18 21.96
C ALA A 122 21.15 0.60 22.93
N SER A 123 20.07 1.19 22.43
CA SER A 123 18.89 1.57 23.22
C SER A 123 17.62 1.64 22.37
N ASP A 124 16.46 1.58 23.03
CA ASP A 124 15.16 1.79 22.37
C ASP A 124 15.08 3.18 21.71
N GLN A 125 15.64 4.21 22.34
CA GLN A 125 15.67 5.56 21.76
C GLN A 125 16.44 5.59 20.44
N GLU A 126 17.59 4.93 20.36
CA GLU A 126 18.38 4.84 19.13
C GLU A 126 17.64 4.10 18.01
N PHE A 127 16.87 3.06 18.37
CA PHE A 127 16.02 2.36 17.42
C PHE A 127 14.89 3.26 16.88
N GLU A 128 14.20 3.99 17.76
CA GLU A 128 13.13 4.91 17.34
C GLU A 128 13.68 6.10 16.53
N ASP A 129 14.85 6.62 16.87
CA ASP A 129 15.54 7.67 16.10
C ASP A 129 15.88 7.18 14.68
N ALA A 130 16.38 5.93 14.56
CA ALA A 130 16.67 5.32 13.26
C ALA A 130 15.39 5.10 12.42
N LEU A 131 14.30 4.66 13.05
CA LEU A 131 13.00 4.53 12.38
C LEU A 131 12.45 5.88 11.91
N ALA A 132 12.59 6.92 12.73
CA ALA A 132 12.16 8.27 12.35
C ALA A 132 12.94 8.75 11.12
N GLN A 133 14.24 8.49 11.08
CA GLN A 133 15.09 8.88 9.95
C GLN A 133 14.77 8.13 8.64
N ASP A 134 14.34 6.87 8.71
CA ASP A 134 13.97 6.07 7.52
C ASP A 134 12.54 6.40 6.99
N ASN A 135 11.65 6.88 7.87
CA ASN A 135 10.26 7.24 7.53
C ASN A 135 10.06 8.73 7.17
N SER A 136 11.11 9.55 7.27
CA SER A 136 11.09 10.99 6.96
C SER A 136 11.42 11.27 5.49
#